data_AF-A0A7C8YR48-F1
#
_entry.id   AF-A0A7C8YR48-F1
#
_cell.length_a   1.000
_cell.length_b   1.000
_cell.length_c   1.000
_cell.angle_alpha   90.00
_cell.angle_beta   90.00
_cell.angle_gamma   90.00
#
_symmetry.space_group_name_H-M   'P 1'
#
loop_
_entity.id
_entity.type
_entity.pdbx_description
1 polymer ?
#
loop_
_entity_poly.entity_id
_entity_poly.type
_entity_poly.pdbx_seq_one_letter_code
_entity_poly.pdbx_strand_id
1 'polypeptide(L)'
;WTTPAERCFLWMGGFRPSELIKMLIAQLDPLTEQQFMGICSLQHSSQQAEEALSQGLEQLQRSLVDTIATSTVADGMHQMAIALGKLSNLEGFIRQADNLRQGTLHQLRRILTIRQAARCFLVIGEYYGRLRALSSLWASRPRETMMNEENACQTAPDLQMVQQPPQNHFSSF
;
A
#
# COMPACT_ATOMS: atom_id res chain seq x y z
N TRP A 1 -2.16 -4.92 -6.77
CA TRP A 1 -1.59 -3.69 -6.21
C TRP A 1 -2.63 -3.07 -5.29
N THR A 2 -2.28 -2.83 -4.02
CA THR A 2 -3.19 -2.28 -2.99
C THR A 2 -3.64 -0.87 -3.36
N THR A 3 -4.88 -0.50 -3.03
CA THR A 3 -5.39 0.84 -3.31
C THR A 3 -4.73 1.89 -2.41
N PRO A 4 -4.70 3.18 -2.79
CA PRO A 4 -4.18 4.23 -1.92
C PRO A 4 -4.82 4.24 -0.53
N ALA A 5 -6.12 3.95 -0.46
CA ALA A 5 -6.85 3.86 0.81
C ALA A 5 -6.37 2.70 1.68
N GLU A 6 -6.08 1.52 1.10
CA GLU A 6 -5.53 0.40 1.86
C GLU A 6 -4.12 0.70 2.39
N ARG A 7 -3.29 1.42 1.62
CA ARG A 7 -1.90 1.71 2.01
C ARG A 7 -1.79 2.50 3.30
N CYS A 8 -2.76 3.37 3.60
CA CYS A 8 -2.80 4.12 4.87
C CYS A 8 -2.89 3.20 6.10
N PHE A 9 -3.37 1.96 5.93
CA PHE A 9 -3.55 1.00 7.02
C PHE A 9 -2.55 -0.16 6.98
N LEU A 10 -1.63 -0.16 6.01
CA LEU A 10 -0.64 -1.22 5.85
C LEU A 10 0.70 -0.82 6.46
N TRP A 11 1.25 -1.74 7.25
CA TRP A 11 2.61 -1.73 7.75
C TRP A 11 3.33 -2.96 7.22
N MET A 12 4.39 -2.79 6.43
CA MET A 12 5.16 -3.88 5.82
C MET A 12 4.30 -4.99 5.18
N GLY A 13 3.40 -4.60 4.28
CA GLY A 13 2.57 -5.53 3.49
C GLY A 13 1.31 -6.06 4.17
N GLY A 14 1.03 -5.70 5.42
CA GLY A 14 -0.15 -6.16 6.15
C GLY A 14 -0.52 -5.24 7.31
N PHE A 15 -1.28 -5.72 8.27
CA PHE A 15 -1.65 -4.93 9.45
C PHE A 15 -0.50 -4.80 10.47
N ARG A 16 -0.61 -3.81 11.35
CA ARG A 16 0.17 -3.74 12.61
C ARG A 16 -0.50 -4.59 13.70
N PRO A 17 0.17 -5.62 14.22
CA PRO A 17 -0.37 -6.45 15.29
C PRO A 17 -0.81 -5.67 16.55
N SER A 18 -0.05 -4.67 16.98
CA SER A 18 -0.34 -3.84 18.17
C SER A 18 -1.63 -3.04 18.03
N GLU A 19 -1.84 -2.41 16.87
CA GLU A 19 -3.06 -1.67 16.54
C GLU A 19 -4.26 -2.62 16.37
N LEU A 20 -4.04 -3.80 15.80
CA LEU A 20 -5.09 -4.82 15.72
C LEU A 20 -5.56 -5.21 17.13
N ILE A 21 -4.63 -5.49 18.05
CA ILE A 21 -4.96 -5.82 19.44
C ILE A 21 -5.72 -4.67 20.10
N LYS A 22 -5.26 -3.43 19.91
CA LYS A 22 -5.90 -2.23 20.47
C LYS A 22 -7.38 -2.13 20.08
N MET A 23 -7.70 -2.39 18.82
CA MET A 23 -9.09 -2.37 18.35
C MET A 23 -9.93 -3.54 18.87
N LEU A 24 -9.32 -4.69 19.14
CA LEU A 24 -10.02 -5.90 19.58
C LEU A 24 -10.36 -5.87 21.06
N ILE A 25 -9.54 -5.27 21.92
CA ILE A 25 -9.77 -5.22 23.37
C ILE A 25 -11.17 -4.68 23.69
N ALA A 26 -11.59 -3.61 23.02
CA ALA A 26 -12.89 -2.98 23.22
C ALA A 26 -14.09 -3.85 22.80
N GLN A 27 -13.86 -4.89 22.00
CA GLN A 27 -14.91 -5.74 21.40
C GLN A 27 -15.04 -7.09 22.11
N LEU A 28 -14.16 -7.42 23.05
CA LEU A 28 -14.02 -8.77 23.62
C LEU A 28 -14.56 -8.93 25.04
N ASP A 29 -15.36 -7.98 25.54
CA ASP A 29 -15.95 -8.07 26.86
C ASP A 29 -16.96 -9.24 26.99
N PRO A 30 -16.95 -10.00 28.11
CA PRO A 30 -16.07 -9.86 29.28
C PRO A 30 -14.72 -10.60 29.13
N LEU A 31 -13.62 -9.94 29.54
CA LEU A 31 -12.28 -10.52 29.73
C LEU A 31 -11.95 -10.68 31.22
N THR A 32 -11.22 -11.73 31.59
CA THR A 32 -10.67 -11.82 32.96
C THR A 32 -9.46 -10.89 33.10
N GLU A 33 -9.12 -10.51 34.34
CA GLU A 33 -7.93 -9.67 34.61
C GLU A 33 -6.65 -10.32 34.08
N GLN A 34 -6.50 -11.63 34.26
CA GLN A 34 -5.36 -12.38 33.72
C GLN A 34 -5.31 -12.32 32.18
N GLN A 35 -6.46 -12.42 31.51
CA GLN A 35 -6.53 -12.30 30.05
C GLN A 35 -6.16 -10.90 29.59
N PHE A 36 -6.69 -9.88 30.27
CA PHE A 36 -6.39 -8.48 29.98
C PHE A 36 -4.89 -8.19 30.11
N MET A 37 -4.26 -8.60 31.22
CA MET A 37 -2.82 -8.46 31.43
C MET A 37 -1.99 -9.21 30.38
N GLY A 38 -2.43 -10.40 29.98
CA GLY A 38 -1.80 -11.19 28.92
C GLY A 38 -1.87 -10.49 27.56
N ILE A 39 -3.01 -9.90 27.22
CA ILE A 39 -3.21 -9.14 25.98
C ILE A 39 -2.38 -7.86 25.98
N CYS A 40 -2.33 -7.11 27.08
CA CYS A 40 -1.49 -5.91 27.20
C CYS A 40 0.00 -6.24 27.03
N SER A 41 0.47 -7.34 27.63
CA SER A 41 1.85 -7.81 27.47
C SER A 41 2.16 -8.23 26.03
N LEU A 42 1.22 -8.92 25.37
CA LEU A 42 1.32 -9.28 23.97
C LEU A 42 1.34 -8.05 23.05
N GLN A 43 0.53 -7.04 23.36
CA GLN A 43 0.50 -5.79 22.61
C GLN A 43 1.83 -5.05 22.71
N HIS A 44 2.36 -4.88 23.92
CA HIS A 44 3.62 -4.19 24.17
C HIS A 44 4.80 -4.90 23.49
N SER A 45 4.89 -6.22 23.64
CA SER A 45 5.94 -7.01 22.97
C SER A 45 5.81 -6.96 21.44
N SER A 46 4.59 -7.00 20.90
CA SER A 46 4.36 -6.85 19.45
C SER A 46 4.80 -5.47 18.97
N GLN A 47 4.45 -4.40 19.69
CA GLN A 47 4.86 -3.04 19.36
C GLN A 47 6.38 -2.87 19.36
N GLN A 48 7.08 -3.43 20.35
CA GLN A 48 8.54 -3.38 20.39
C GLN A 48 9.17 -4.07 19.16
N ALA A 49 8.66 -5.25 18.78
CA ALA A 49 9.11 -5.94 17.58
C ALA A 49 8.78 -5.16 16.30
N GLU A 50 7.61 -4.50 16.27
CA GLU A 50 7.20 -3.64 15.16
C GLU A 50 8.15 -2.44 14.97
N GLU A 51 8.53 -1.79 16.05
CA GLU A 51 9.46 -0.67 16.04
C GLU A 51 10.85 -1.11 15.57
N ALA A 52 11.36 -2.24 16.09
CA ALA A 52 12.65 -2.80 15.67
C ALA A 52 12.68 -3.14 14.17
N LEU A 53 11.62 -3.77 13.66
CA LEU A 53 11.51 -4.09 12.22
C LEU A 53 11.39 -2.83 11.37
N SER A 54 10.62 -1.83 11.81
CA SER A 54 10.46 -0.57 11.08
C SER A 54 11.80 0.17 10.97
N GLN A 55 12.55 0.26 12.08
CA GLN A 55 13.88 0.88 12.08
C GLN A 55 14.87 0.13 11.19
N GLY A 56 14.88 -1.21 11.24
CA GLY A 56 15.73 -2.03 10.37
C GLY A 56 15.40 -1.84 8.90
N LEU A 57 14.11 -1.77 8.56
CA LEU A 57 13.65 -1.51 7.19
C LEU A 57 14.06 -0.12 6.71
N GLU A 58 13.90 0.92 7.52
CA GLU A 58 14.34 2.27 7.17
C GLU A 58 15.86 2.35 6.92
N GLN A 59 16.66 1.66 7.75
CA GLN A 59 18.10 1.58 7.55
C GLN A 59 18.44 0.88 6.22
N LEU A 60 17.74 -0.21 5.91
CA LEU A 60 17.90 -0.91 4.62
C LEU A 60 17.54 -0.01 3.45
N GLN A 61 16.43 0.73 3.53
CA GLN A 61 16.00 1.66 2.48
C GLN A 61 17.01 2.79 2.27
N ARG A 62 17.53 3.39 3.34
CA ARG A 62 18.60 4.41 3.26
C ARG A 62 19.85 3.84 2.59
N SER A 63 20.25 2.64 2.99
CA SER A 63 21.41 1.95 2.41
C SER A 63 21.21 1.58 0.94
N LEU A 64 19.99 1.22 0.53
CA LEU A 64 19.63 0.96 -0.87
C LEU A 64 19.74 2.23 -1.72
N VAL A 65 19.18 3.34 -1.25
CA VAL A 65 19.23 4.63 -1.95
C VAL A 65 20.68 5.08 -2.14
N ASP A 66 21.51 4.96 -1.11
CA ASP A 66 22.93 5.31 -1.18
C ASP A 66 23.71 4.50 -2.24
N THR A 67 23.48 3.18 -2.29
CA THR A 67 24.08 2.30 -3.32
C THR A 67 23.64 2.65 -4.73
N ILE A 68 22.38 3.03 -4.92
CA ILE A 68 21.87 3.41 -6.25
C ILE A 68 22.41 4.79 -6.65
N ALA A 69 22.43 5.74 -5.72
CA ALA A 69 22.89 7.11 -5.97
C ALA A 69 24.39 7.20 -6.27
N THR A 70 25.18 6.26 -5.75
CA THR A 70 26.64 6.18 -5.99
C THR A 70 27.02 5.43 -7.28
N SER A 71 26.05 4.88 -8.01
CA SER A 71 26.32 4.15 -9.26
C SER A 71 26.76 5.08 -10.39
N THR A 72 27.99 4.88 -10.87
CA THR A 72 28.49 5.51 -12.11
C THR A 72 28.36 4.52 -13.27
N VAL A 73 28.32 5.03 -14.51
CA VAL A 73 28.06 4.21 -15.73
C VAL A 73 29.06 3.04 -15.90
N ALA A 74 30.28 3.16 -15.36
CA ALA A 74 31.30 2.10 -15.43
C ALA A 74 31.18 1.03 -14.34
N ASP A 75 30.57 1.34 -13.18
CA ASP A 75 30.43 0.44 -12.02
C ASP A 75 28.97 -0.02 -11.79
N GLY A 76 28.07 0.30 -12.73
CA GLY A 76 26.64 0.06 -12.60
C GLY A 76 26.28 -1.41 -12.39
N MET A 77 27.02 -2.36 -12.98
CA MET A 77 26.78 -3.79 -12.77
C MET A 77 27.11 -4.26 -11.34
N HIS A 78 28.20 -3.75 -10.75
CA HIS A 78 28.59 -4.10 -9.38
C HIS A 78 27.61 -3.50 -8.37
N GLN A 79 27.26 -2.22 -8.52
CA GLN A 79 26.27 -1.57 -7.67
C GLN A 79 24.88 -2.20 -7.80
N MET A 80 24.49 -2.64 -9.01
CA MET A 80 23.25 -3.37 -9.22
C MET A 80 23.26 -4.72 -8.49
N ALA A 81 24.39 -5.45 -8.49
CA ALA A 81 24.52 -6.70 -7.72
C ALA A 81 24.35 -6.46 -6.21
N ILE A 82 24.95 -5.38 -5.68
CA ILE A 82 24.78 -4.99 -4.27
C ILE A 82 23.33 -4.59 -3.98
N ALA A 83 22.69 -3.79 -4.85
CA ALA A 83 21.29 -3.39 -4.70
C ALA A 83 20.35 -4.61 -4.72
N LEU A 84 20.57 -5.57 -5.61
CA LEU A 84 19.82 -6.84 -5.63
C LEU A 84 20.00 -7.64 -4.34
N GLY A 85 21.23 -7.71 -3.80
CA GLY A 85 21.48 -8.33 -2.49
C GLY A 85 20.75 -7.62 -1.34
N LYS A 86 20.60 -6.29 -1.40
CA LYS A 86 19.79 -5.55 -0.41
C LYS A 86 18.28 -5.74 -0.63
N LEU A 87 17.81 -5.94 -1.85
CA LEU A 87 16.41 -6.29 -2.13
C LEU A 87 16.02 -7.66 -1.56
N SER A 88 16.93 -8.63 -1.50
CA SER A 88 16.65 -9.90 -0.80
C SER A 88 16.47 -9.71 0.71
N ASN A 89 17.19 -8.77 1.33
CA ASN A 89 16.98 -8.41 2.73
C ASN A 89 15.57 -7.83 2.96
N LEU A 90 15.01 -7.09 1.99
CA LEU A 90 13.65 -6.56 2.06
C LEU A 90 12.61 -7.69 2.16
N GLU A 91 12.77 -8.76 1.37
CA GLU A 91 11.95 -9.96 1.47
C GLU A 91 12.05 -10.57 2.88
N GLY A 92 13.26 -10.59 3.45
CA GLY A 92 13.50 -11.02 4.83
C GLY A 92 12.69 -10.21 5.86
N PHE A 93 12.60 -8.89 5.72
CA PHE A 93 11.77 -8.05 6.60
C PHE A 93 10.28 -8.32 6.44
N ILE A 94 9.81 -8.53 5.20
CA ILE A 94 8.40 -8.88 4.95
C ILE A 94 8.05 -10.21 5.62
N ARG A 95 8.90 -11.24 5.48
CA ARG A 95 8.73 -12.54 6.15
C ARG A 95 8.74 -12.40 7.68
N GLN A 96 9.61 -11.55 8.23
CA GLN A 96 9.63 -11.28 9.68
C GLN A 96 8.34 -10.59 10.16
N ALA A 97 7.81 -9.64 9.38
CA ALA A 97 6.54 -9.00 9.68
C ALA A 97 5.37 -10.00 9.64
N ASP A 98 5.36 -10.91 8.66
CA ASP A 98 4.35 -11.98 8.58
C ASP A 98 4.43 -12.95 9.77
N ASN A 99 5.65 -13.36 10.14
CA ASN A 99 5.86 -14.20 11.32
C ASN A 99 5.37 -13.52 12.60
N LEU A 100 5.61 -12.20 12.75
CA LEU A 100 5.11 -11.44 13.88
C LEU A 100 3.57 -11.43 13.91
N ARG A 101 2.91 -11.14 12.78
CA ARG A 101 1.44 -11.20 12.67
C ARG A 101 0.89 -12.57 13.06
N GLN A 102 1.45 -13.64 12.51
CA GLN A 102 1.02 -15.00 12.81
C GLN A 102 1.25 -15.36 14.28
N GLY A 103 2.42 -15.01 14.83
CA GLY A 103 2.76 -15.22 16.23
C GLY A 103 1.80 -14.50 17.17
N THR A 104 1.48 -13.23 16.88
CA THR A 104 0.53 -12.45 17.67
C THR A 104 -0.87 -13.07 17.64
N LEU A 105 -1.40 -13.45 16.47
CA LEU A 105 -2.71 -14.10 16.38
C LEU A 105 -2.75 -15.45 17.11
N HIS A 106 -1.67 -16.21 17.01
CA HIS A 106 -1.55 -17.50 17.71
C HIS A 106 -1.56 -17.31 19.23
N GLN A 107 -0.79 -16.33 19.73
CA GLN A 107 -0.71 -16.04 21.15
C GLN A 107 -2.03 -15.46 21.68
N LEU A 108 -2.71 -14.63 20.90
CA LEU A 108 -4.04 -14.12 21.25
C LEU A 108 -5.05 -15.27 21.45
N ARG A 109 -5.05 -16.26 20.55
CA ARG A 109 -5.86 -17.48 20.70
C ARG A 109 -5.51 -18.28 21.97
N ARG A 110 -4.24 -18.29 22.40
CA ARG A 110 -3.82 -18.99 23.63
C ARG A 110 -4.28 -18.29 24.90
N ILE A 111 -4.39 -16.97 24.88
CA ILE A 111 -4.86 -16.17 26.02
C ILE A 111 -6.39 -16.23 26.14
N LEU A 112 -7.09 -16.21 25.00
CA LEU A 112 -8.55 -16.20 24.93
C LEU A 112 -9.15 -17.60 25.07
N THR A 113 -10.38 -17.67 25.61
CA THR A 113 -11.21 -18.88 25.51
C THR A 113 -11.64 -19.12 24.06
N ILE A 114 -12.07 -20.33 23.72
CA ILE A 114 -12.53 -20.69 22.36
C ILE A 114 -13.63 -19.73 21.87
N ARG A 115 -14.59 -19.37 22.74
CA ARG A 115 -15.67 -18.44 22.38
C ARG A 115 -15.17 -17.02 22.14
N GLN A 116 -14.25 -16.53 22.97
CA GLN A 116 -13.65 -15.20 22.80
C GLN A 116 -12.78 -15.16 21.53
N ALA A 117 -11.99 -16.21 21.26
CA ALA A 117 -11.19 -16.32 20.04
C ALA A 117 -12.07 -16.35 18.78
N ALA A 118 -13.19 -17.07 18.81
CA ALA A 118 -14.14 -17.07 17.69
C ALA A 118 -14.70 -15.66 17.42
N ARG A 119 -15.14 -14.93 18.45
CA ARG A 119 -15.60 -13.54 18.32
C ARG A 119 -14.50 -12.61 17.82
N CYS A 120 -13.30 -12.75 18.37
CA CYS A 120 -12.12 -12.01 17.96
C CYS A 120 -11.88 -12.16 16.46
N PHE A 121 -11.80 -13.38 15.94
CA PHE A 121 -11.55 -13.62 14.52
C PHE A 121 -12.71 -13.15 13.62
N LEU A 122 -13.96 -13.19 14.09
CA LEU A 122 -15.09 -12.59 13.37
C LEU A 122 -14.93 -11.07 13.23
N VAL A 123 -14.61 -10.37 14.33
CA VAL A 123 -14.37 -8.91 14.32
C VAL A 123 -13.21 -8.54 13.39
N ILE A 124 -12.12 -9.32 13.42
CA ILE A 124 -11.00 -9.16 12.49
C ILE A 124 -11.48 -9.30 11.04
N GLY A 125 -12.24 -10.35 10.73
CA GLY A 125 -12.78 -10.60 9.40
C GLY A 125 -13.69 -9.47 8.89
N GLU A 126 -14.59 -8.99 9.74
CA GLU A 126 -15.47 -7.85 9.42
C GLU A 126 -14.69 -6.58 9.12
N TYR A 127 -13.66 -6.28 9.93
CA TYR A 127 -12.80 -5.12 9.72
C TYR A 127 -12.12 -5.15 8.34
N TYR A 128 -11.51 -6.29 7.96
CA TYR A 128 -10.92 -6.44 6.63
C TYR A 128 -11.96 -6.41 5.51
N GLY A 129 -13.14 -6.95 5.75
CA GLY A 129 -14.27 -6.85 4.81
C GLY A 129 -14.63 -5.39 4.53
N ARG A 130 -14.76 -4.57 5.57
CA ARG A 130 -15.03 -3.13 5.45
C ARG A 130 -13.88 -2.39 4.78
N LEU A 131 -12.63 -2.69 5.15
CA LEU A 131 -11.46 -2.07 4.52
C LEU A 131 -11.40 -2.37 3.02
N ARG A 132 -11.69 -3.62 2.62
CA ARG A 132 -11.77 -4.01 1.21
C ARG A 132 -12.92 -3.32 0.47
N ALA A 133 -14.07 -3.15 1.12
CA ALA A 133 -15.19 -2.41 0.54
C ALA A 133 -14.87 -0.91 0.35
N LEU A 134 -14.21 -0.29 1.33
CA LEU A 134 -13.73 1.08 1.18
C LEU A 134 -12.73 1.18 0.03
N SER A 135 -11.77 0.27 -0.01
CA SER A 135 -10.78 0.16 -1.08
C SER A 135 -11.41 0.09 -2.47
N SER A 136 -12.43 -0.75 -2.65
CA SER A 136 -13.12 -0.86 -3.95
C SER A 136 -13.86 0.42 -4.32
N LEU A 137 -14.49 1.10 -3.37
CA LEU A 137 -15.11 2.42 -3.58
C LEU A 137 -14.09 3.50 -3.96
N TRP A 138 -12.92 3.49 -3.32
CA TRP A 138 -11.82 4.39 -3.66
C TRP A 138 -11.28 4.11 -5.07
N ALA A 139 -11.23 2.85 -5.48
CA ALA A 139 -10.81 2.46 -6.82
C ALA A 139 -11.83 2.81 -7.91
N SER A 140 -13.13 2.80 -7.58
CA SER A 140 -14.21 3.12 -8.51
C SER A 140 -14.55 4.62 -8.60
N ARG A 141 -13.88 5.48 -7.82
CA ARG A 141 -14.08 6.93 -7.89
C ARG A 141 -13.84 7.40 -9.32
N PRO A 142 -14.77 8.15 -9.95
CA PRO A 142 -14.54 8.75 -11.25
C PRO A 142 -13.32 9.66 -11.13
N ARG A 143 -12.22 9.28 -11.78
CA ARG A 143 -11.13 10.22 -12.05
C ARG A 143 -11.71 11.13 -13.11
N GLU A 144 -11.99 12.38 -12.74
CA GLU A 144 -12.19 13.47 -13.69
C GLU A 144 -10.96 13.49 -14.59
N THR A 145 -11.06 12.77 -15.70
CA THR A 145 -10.22 12.98 -16.86
C THR A 145 -10.77 14.29 -17.39
N MET A 146 -10.11 15.39 -17.02
CA MET A 146 -10.22 16.63 -17.78
C MET A 146 -9.65 16.35 -19.18
N MET A 147 -10.41 15.61 -20.00
CA MET A 147 -10.41 15.82 -21.42
C MET A 147 -11.07 17.18 -21.58
N ASN A 148 -10.23 18.20 -21.51
CA ASN A 148 -10.56 19.54 -21.94
C ASN A 148 -10.96 19.43 -23.42
N GLU A 149 -12.25 19.37 -23.68
CA GLU A 149 -12.83 19.67 -24.99
C GLU A 149 -12.59 21.16 -25.28
N GLU A 150 -11.35 21.52 -25.61
CA GLU A 150 -11.01 22.85 -26.12
C GLU A 150 -10.18 22.68 -27.38
N ASN A 151 -10.81 22.21 -28.46
CA ASN A 151 -10.42 22.65 -29.80
C ASN A 151 -11.58 22.53 -30.81
N ALA A 152 -12.68 23.22 -30.52
CA ALA A 152 -13.74 23.50 -31.48
C ALA A 152 -14.20 24.96 -31.37
N CYS A 153 -13.25 25.90 -31.42
CA CYS A 153 -13.54 27.31 -31.65
C CYS A 153 -12.91 27.74 -32.97
N GLN A 154 -13.74 27.62 -34.01
CA GLN A 154 -13.91 28.54 -35.13
C GLN A 154 -12.88 29.69 -35.21
N THR A 155 -12.06 29.67 -36.26
CA THR A 155 -11.36 30.89 -36.71
C THR A 155 -11.60 31.07 -38.21
N ALA A 156 -12.57 31.91 -38.54
CA ALA A 156 -12.56 32.74 -39.74
C ALA A 156 -12.76 34.18 -39.24
N PRO A 157 -11.95 35.13 -39.71
CA PRO A 157 -12.46 35.95 -40.81
C PRO A 157 -11.43 36.28 -41.90
N ASP A 158 -11.99 36.54 -43.08
CA ASP A 158 -11.41 37.07 -44.32
C ASP A 158 -10.32 38.14 -44.17
N LEU A 159 -9.29 38.07 -45.03
CA LEU A 159 -8.79 39.25 -45.75
C LEU A 159 -7.95 38.89 -47.01
N GLN A 160 -8.57 39.17 -48.16
CA GLN A 160 -8.03 39.70 -49.41
C GLN A 160 -7.11 38.88 -50.35
N MET A 161 -7.70 38.62 -51.53
CA MET A 161 -7.19 38.86 -52.90
C MET A 161 -5.77 38.42 -53.26
N VAL A 162 -5.65 37.55 -54.27
CA VAL A 162 -5.07 37.87 -55.59
C VAL A 162 -5.20 36.67 -56.54
N GLN A 163 -5.99 36.88 -57.61
CA GLN A 163 -5.91 36.35 -58.98
C GLN A 163 -5.59 34.87 -59.29
N GLN A 164 -6.64 34.19 -59.79
CA GLN A 164 -6.64 33.13 -60.82
C GLN A 164 -6.20 33.67 -62.20
N PRO A 165 -5.77 32.83 -63.18
CA PRO A 165 -6.69 32.06 -64.06
C PRO A 165 -6.09 30.71 -64.57
N PRO A 166 -6.68 29.99 -65.56
CA PRO A 166 -7.59 28.87 -65.34
C PRO A 166 -7.18 27.56 -66.08
N GLN A 167 -8.09 26.55 -66.07
CA GLN A 167 -8.14 25.33 -66.91
C GLN A 167 -7.30 24.13 -66.39
N ASN A 168 -7.75 22.87 -66.39
CA ASN A 168 -8.94 22.20 -66.92
C ASN A 168 -8.96 20.74 -66.38
N HIS A 169 -10.17 20.20 -66.09
CA HIS A 169 -10.63 18.80 -66.26
C HIS A 169 -9.85 17.61 -65.60
N PHE A 170 -10.38 16.52 -65.00
CA PHE A 170 -11.64 15.73 -65.02
C PHE A 170 -11.72 14.95 -63.68
N SER A 171 -12.88 14.89 -63.00
CA SER A 171 -13.79 13.74 -62.78
C SER A 171 -13.30 12.51 -62.00
N SER A 172 -14.07 12.21 -60.96
CA SER A 172 -14.20 10.96 -60.19
C SER A 172 -14.35 9.69 -61.03
N PHE A 173 -13.66 8.62 -60.61
CA PHE A 173 -14.23 7.37 -60.06
C PHE A 173 -13.18 6.70 -59.16
#